data_AF-A0A2M9HHC1-F1
#
_entry.id   AF-A0A2M9HHC1-F1
#
_cell.length_a   1.000
_cell.length_b   1.000
_cell.length_c   1.000
_cell.angle_alpha   90.00
_cell.angle_beta   90.00
_cell.angle_gamma   90.00
#
_symmetry.space_group_name_H-M   'P 1'
#
loop_
_entity.id
_entity.type
_entity.pdbx_description
1 polymer ?
#
loop_
_entity_poly.entity_id
_entity_poly.type
_entity_poly.pdbx_seq_one_letter_code
_entity_poly.pdbx_strand_id
1 'polypeptide(L)'
;MKAVIWKDWLLCKRTRMFWVVIVGVAVGYVVGASIFSSMLGSGYGGVVLMLLGPCIAYIPPVLTAGLSYPNTDTTAGGLSGTLREDGTIETVRCSGRSMAGYLMAKSVMPMIVAVMLFLPMFAYCLWGGALPLSEAFSVPTAYALGAAVLLTFVNQQILLATRANTAGALHLMVLVTLIPVFAFMVLFMVVPYWAALAIMLAFGALAAAVSVTNCRRRHPNTLTSLVPTGPTASA
;
A
#
# COMPACT_ATOMS: atom_id res chain seq x y z
N MET A 1 1.97 12.17 -12.58
CA MET A 1 1.75 12.01 -11.13
C MET A 1 0.39 12.57 -10.68
N LYS A 2 0.17 13.89 -10.72
CA LYS A 2 -1.09 14.52 -10.27
C LYS A 2 -2.37 13.91 -10.87
N ALA A 3 -2.39 13.68 -12.19
CA ALA A 3 -3.54 13.08 -12.87
C ALA A 3 -3.87 11.65 -12.41
N VAL A 4 -2.83 10.85 -12.10
CA VAL A 4 -3.01 9.46 -11.60
C VAL A 4 -3.61 9.50 -10.19
N ILE A 5 -3.05 10.33 -9.32
CA ILE A 5 -3.57 10.54 -7.95
C ILE A 5 -5.02 11.04 -8.00
N TRP A 6 -5.32 11.98 -8.89
CA TRP A 6 -6.67 12.51 -9.06
C TRP A 6 -7.66 11.46 -9.56
N LYS A 7 -7.26 10.62 -10.53
CA LYS A 7 -8.06 9.48 -11.00
C LYS A 7 -8.37 8.53 -9.85
N ASP A 8 -7.34 8.08 -9.12
CA ASP A 8 -7.51 7.13 -8.02
C ASP A 8 -8.40 7.74 -6.91
N TRP A 9 -8.21 9.02 -6.59
CA TRP A 9 -9.07 9.76 -5.65
C TRP A 9 -10.54 9.81 -6.07
N LEU A 10 -10.82 10.11 -7.34
CA LEU A 10 -12.19 10.15 -7.86
C LEU A 10 -12.86 8.78 -7.80
N LEU A 11 -12.12 7.70 -8.10
CA LEU A 11 -12.61 6.34 -8.00
C LEU A 11 -12.93 5.96 -6.55
N CYS A 12 -12.04 6.28 -5.59
CA CYS A 12 -12.30 6.12 -4.16
C CYS A 12 -13.55 6.90 -3.73
N LYS A 13 -13.67 8.16 -4.11
CA LYS A 13 -14.80 9.03 -3.74
C LYS A 13 -16.13 8.49 -4.24
N ARG A 14 -16.17 7.92 -5.45
CA ARG A 14 -17.41 7.42 -6.07
C ARG A 14 -17.86 6.08 -5.48
N THR A 15 -16.92 5.26 -5.00
CA THR A 15 -17.21 3.88 -4.59
C THR A 15 -17.68 3.83 -3.14
N ARG A 16 -18.99 3.69 -2.90
CA ARG A 16 -19.55 3.63 -1.52
C ARG A 16 -18.97 2.49 -0.69
N MET A 17 -18.80 1.31 -1.29
CA MET A 17 -18.25 0.14 -0.61
C MET A 17 -16.84 0.37 -0.07
N PHE A 18 -16.02 1.17 -0.77
CA PHE A 18 -14.68 1.53 -0.31
C PHE A 18 -14.72 2.23 1.05
N TRP A 19 -15.62 3.21 1.22
CA TRP A 19 -15.77 3.93 2.48
C TRP A 19 -16.37 3.09 3.59
N VAL A 20 -17.35 2.23 3.28
CA VAL A 20 -17.93 1.30 4.26
C VAL A 20 -16.86 0.36 4.82
N VAL A 21 -16.00 -0.20 3.95
CA VAL A 21 -14.91 -1.07 4.39
C VAL A 21 -13.86 -0.29 5.19
N ILE A 22 -13.49 0.93 4.77
CA ILE A 22 -12.56 1.77 5.54
C ILE A 22 -13.09 2.04 6.95
N VAL A 23 -14.36 2.45 7.08
CA VAL A 23 -14.96 2.73 8.38
C VAL A 23 -15.03 1.46 9.22
N GLY A 24 -15.47 0.34 8.64
CA GLY A 24 -15.51 -0.95 9.35
C GLY A 24 -14.14 -1.40 9.85
N VAL A 25 -13.10 -1.25 9.02
CA VAL A 25 -11.72 -1.57 9.40
C VAL A 25 -11.18 -0.60 10.46
N ALA A 26 -11.46 0.70 10.34
CA ALA A 26 -11.06 1.69 11.33
C ALA A 26 -11.68 1.39 12.71
N VAL A 27 -12.97 1.06 12.75
CA VAL A 27 -13.66 0.61 13.97
C VAL A 27 -13.01 -0.67 14.49
N GLY A 28 -12.69 -1.63 13.62
CA GLY A 28 -11.98 -2.86 13.98
C GLY A 28 -10.62 -2.59 14.65
N TYR A 29 -9.82 -1.66 14.13
CA TYR A 29 -8.55 -1.27 14.76
C TYR A 29 -8.73 -0.59 16.11
N VAL A 30 -9.76 0.27 16.26
CA VAL A 30 -10.10 0.88 17.55
C VAL A 30 -10.53 -0.17 18.57
N VAL A 31 -11.38 -1.13 18.17
CA VAL A 31 -11.78 -2.25 19.02
C VAL A 31 -10.56 -3.10 19.39
N GLY A 32 -9.70 -3.43 18.42
CA GLY A 32 -8.45 -4.14 18.69
C GLY A 32 -7.58 -3.41 19.71
N ALA A 33 -7.35 -2.10 19.52
CA ALA A 33 -6.59 -1.29 20.46
C ALA A 33 -7.24 -1.25 21.85
N SER A 34 -8.58 -1.26 21.94
CA SER A 34 -9.30 -1.32 23.22
C SER A 34 -9.07 -2.64 23.96
N ILE A 35 -9.14 -3.77 23.26
CA ILE A 35 -8.91 -5.10 23.83
C ILE A 35 -7.46 -5.20 24.31
N PHE A 36 -6.48 -4.84 23.47
CA PHE A 36 -5.07 -4.87 23.86
C PHE A 36 -4.76 -3.94 25.03
N SER A 37 -5.33 -2.73 25.04
CA SER A 37 -5.13 -1.79 26.16
C SER A 37 -5.74 -2.33 27.45
N SER A 38 -6.89 -3.02 27.38
CA SER A 38 -7.51 -3.65 28.56
C SER A 38 -6.71 -4.85 29.08
N MET A 39 -6.03 -5.60 28.20
CA MET A 39 -5.21 -6.75 28.57
C MET A 39 -3.85 -6.35 29.17
N LEU A 40 -3.22 -5.32 28.59
CA LEU A 40 -1.88 -4.86 29.01
C LEU A 40 -1.94 -3.86 30.18
N GLY A 41 -3.05 -3.14 30.35
CA GLY A 41 -3.21 -2.10 31.35
C GLY A 41 -2.85 -0.70 30.84
N SER A 42 -3.22 0.31 31.63
CA SER A 42 -2.95 1.73 31.33
C SER A 42 -1.45 2.02 31.35
N GLY A 43 -0.95 2.75 30.34
CA GLY A 43 0.47 3.10 30.19
C GLY A 43 1.22 2.29 29.12
N TYR A 44 0.60 1.23 28.56
CA TYR A 44 1.18 0.45 27.47
C TYR A 44 0.71 0.87 26.08
N GLY A 45 0.09 2.05 25.94
CA GLY A 45 -0.43 2.54 24.65
C GLY A 45 0.64 2.60 23.56
N GLY A 46 1.89 2.94 23.89
CA GLY A 46 3.00 2.89 22.94
C GLY A 46 3.23 1.48 22.37
N VAL A 47 3.18 0.45 23.22
CA VAL A 47 3.33 -0.96 22.81
C VAL A 47 2.16 -1.40 21.93
N VAL A 48 0.94 -1.02 22.29
CA VAL A 48 -0.27 -1.29 21.49
C VAL A 48 -0.15 -0.70 20.09
N LEU A 49 0.31 0.56 19.99
CA LEU A 49 0.54 1.23 18.71
C LEU A 49 1.66 0.56 17.89
N MET A 50 2.73 0.09 18.54
CA MET A 50 3.82 -0.61 17.86
C MET A 50 3.41 -2.00 17.35
N LEU A 51 2.51 -2.70 18.05
CA LEU A 51 2.00 -4.00 17.64
C LEU A 51 0.99 -3.87 16.48
N LEU A 52 0.02 -2.95 16.61
CA LEU A 52 -1.06 -2.76 15.64
C LEU A 52 -0.68 -1.87 14.45
N GLY A 53 0.27 -0.95 14.63
CA GLY A 53 0.74 -0.02 13.60
C GLY A 53 1.16 -0.72 12.30
N PRO A 54 2.08 -1.70 12.35
CA PRO A 54 2.44 -2.50 11.19
C PRO A 54 1.24 -3.23 10.56
N CYS A 55 0.28 -3.71 11.35
CA CYS A 55 -0.90 -4.41 10.84
C CYS A 55 -1.80 -3.50 9.99
N ILE A 56 -1.80 -2.18 10.23
CA ILE A 56 -2.52 -1.22 9.39
C ILE A 56 -2.00 -1.24 7.96
N ALA A 57 -0.72 -1.56 7.74
CA ALA A 57 -0.10 -1.52 6.42
C ALA A 57 -0.60 -2.58 5.44
N TYR A 58 -1.38 -3.55 5.90
CA TYR A 58 -1.92 -4.62 5.07
C TYR A 58 -3.16 -4.18 4.28
N ILE A 59 -4.10 -3.46 4.92
CA ILE A 59 -5.41 -3.18 4.33
C ILE A 59 -5.38 -2.13 3.19
N PRO A 60 -4.70 -0.98 3.32
CA PRO A 60 -4.71 0.07 2.31
C PRO A 60 -4.25 -0.37 0.91
N PRO A 61 -3.15 -1.14 0.76
CA PRO A 61 -2.73 -1.68 -0.53
C PRO A 61 -3.78 -2.61 -1.14
N VAL A 62 -4.45 -3.44 -0.33
CA VAL A 62 -5.50 -4.37 -0.79
C VAL A 62 -6.72 -3.60 -1.31
N LEU A 63 -7.18 -2.60 -0.56
CA LEU A 63 -8.33 -1.78 -0.95
C LEU A 63 -8.06 -0.98 -2.22
N THR A 64 -6.85 -0.44 -2.36
CA THR A 64 -6.46 0.35 -3.53
C THR A 64 -6.06 -0.52 -4.73
N ALA A 65 -5.63 -1.76 -4.53
CA ALA A 65 -5.43 -2.73 -5.61
C ALA A 65 -6.74 -3.01 -6.35
N GLY A 66 -7.88 -3.06 -5.64
CA GLY A 66 -9.21 -3.17 -6.25
C GLY A 66 -9.57 -2.02 -7.20
N LEU A 67 -8.93 -0.86 -7.08
CA LEU A 67 -9.09 0.26 -8.01
C LEU A 67 -8.27 0.09 -9.29
N SER A 68 -7.16 -0.66 -9.20
CA SER A 68 -6.27 -0.94 -10.32
C SER A 68 -6.78 -2.11 -11.18
N TYR A 69 -7.65 -2.94 -10.61
CA TYR A 69 -8.36 -4.02 -11.29
C TYR A 69 -9.89 -3.80 -11.17
N PRO A 70 -10.48 -2.85 -11.93
CA PRO A 70 -11.92 -2.66 -11.94
C PRO A 70 -12.60 -3.91 -12.51
N ASN A 71 -12.99 -4.82 -11.61
CA ASN A 71 -13.57 -6.10 -12.01
C ASN A 71 -14.99 -5.83 -12.54
N THR A 72 -15.18 -5.92 -13.86
CA THR A 72 -16.50 -5.74 -14.50
C THR A 72 -17.39 -6.97 -14.33
N ASP A 73 -16.80 -8.15 -14.11
CA ASP A 73 -17.53 -9.40 -13.88
C ASP A 73 -17.72 -9.65 -12.38
N THR A 74 -18.54 -8.79 -11.77
CA THR A 74 -18.96 -8.88 -10.37
C THR A 74 -19.89 -10.06 -10.08
N THR A 75 -20.30 -10.83 -11.10
CA THR A 75 -21.22 -11.96 -11.00
C THR A 75 -20.54 -13.32 -10.86
N ALA A 76 -19.24 -13.43 -11.13
CA ALA A 76 -18.49 -14.67 -10.94
C ALA A 76 -17.45 -14.48 -9.84
N GLY A 77 -17.85 -14.71 -8.58
CA GLY A 77 -16.97 -14.76 -7.41
C GLY A 77 -15.94 -15.91 -7.43
N GLY A 78 -15.53 -16.36 -8.61
CA GLY A 78 -14.54 -17.41 -8.81
C GLY A 78 -13.11 -16.84 -8.80
N LEU A 79 -12.22 -17.53 -8.10
CA LEU A 79 -10.78 -17.28 -8.07
C LEU A 79 -10.13 -17.35 -9.48
N SER A 80 -10.83 -17.90 -10.47
CA SER A 80 -10.40 -18.01 -11.87
C SER A 80 -10.75 -16.81 -12.75
N GLY A 81 -11.53 -15.83 -12.25
CA GLY A 81 -11.91 -14.65 -13.02
C GLY A 81 -10.68 -13.86 -13.50
N THR A 82 -10.66 -13.48 -14.78
CA THR A 82 -9.57 -12.72 -15.38
C THR A 82 -9.63 -11.27 -14.90
N LEU A 83 -8.48 -10.77 -14.42
CA LEU A 83 -8.39 -9.38 -13.96
C LEU A 83 -8.10 -8.46 -15.14
N ARG A 84 -8.90 -7.41 -15.28
CA ARG A 84 -8.68 -6.35 -16.27
C ARG A 84 -7.99 -5.17 -15.60
N GLU A 85 -6.79 -4.83 -16.07
CA GLU A 85 -6.05 -3.67 -15.60
C GLU A 85 -6.74 -2.35 -16.03
N ASP A 86 -6.55 -1.30 -15.23
CA ASP A 86 -7.12 0.02 -15.46
C ASP A 86 -6.48 0.82 -16.61
N GLY A 87 -5.53 0.23 -17.35
CA GLY A 87 -4.82 0.77 -18.50
C GLY A 87 -3.87 1.94 -18.20
N THR A 88 -3.68 2.30 -16.93
CA THR A 88 -2.83 3.45 -16.57
C THR A 88 -1.35 3.17 -16.77
N ILE A 89 -0.96 1.90 -16.68
CA ILE A 89 0.41 1.47 -16.88
C ILE A 89 0.83 1.59 -18.36
N GLU A 90 -0.03 1.15 -19.30
CA GLU A 90 0.21 1.30 -20.74
C GLU A 90 0.20 2.77 -21.18
N THR A 91 -0.75 3.57 -20.68
CA THR A 91 -0.83 5.00 -21.05
C THR A 91 0.38 5.79 -20.56
N VAL A 92 0.87 5.52 -19.35
CA VAL A 92 2.12 6.13 -18.86
C VAL A 92 3.32 5.68 -19.69
N ARG A 93 3.40 4.40 -20.03
CA ARG A 93 4.45 3.87 -20.91
C ARG A 93 4.45 4.58 -22.26
N CYS A 94 3.32 4.66 -22.94
CA CYS A 94 3.20 5.33 -24.25
C CYS A 94 3.54 6.82 -24.19
N SER A 95 3.41 7.45 -23.01
CA SER A 95 3.77 8.87 -22.82
C SER A 95 5.26 9.15 -22.65
N GLY A 96 6.12 8.12 -22.55
CA GLY A 96 7.57 8.28 -22.32
C GLY A 96 7.95 8.81 -20.93
N ARG A 97 6.98 8.94 -20.02
CA ARG A 97 7.19 9.46 -18.66
C ARG A 97 7.86 8.43 -17.75
N SER A 98 8.49 8.90 -16.67
CA SER A 98 9.22 8.02 -15.76
C SER A 98 8.29 7.03 -15.03
N MET A 99 8.62 5.74 -15.13
CA MET A 99 7.88 4.67 -14.46
C MET A 99 7.93 4.80 -12.94
N ALA A 100 9.06 5.24 -12.40
CA ALA A 100 9.23 5.51 -10.97
C ALA A 100 8.20 6.55 -10.47
N GLY A 101 7.94 7.61 -11.25
CA GLY A 101 6.95 8.62 -10.90
C GLY A 101 5.51 8.11 -10.95
N TYR A 102 5.23 7.08 -11.74
CA TYR A 102 3.94 6.40 -11.76
C TYR A 102 3.76 5.48 -10.55
N LEU A 103 4.77 4.66 -10.24
CA LEU A 103 4.74 3.77 -9.07
C LEU A 103 4.61 4.56 -7.76
N MET A 104 5.31 5.70 -7.66
CA MET A 104 5.15 6.63 -6.54
C MET A 104 3.75 7.24 -6.51
N ALA A 105 3.15 7.56 -7.66
CA ALA A 105 1.79 8.08 -7.71
C ALA A 105 0.76 7.07 -7.17
N LYS A 106 0.88 5.81 -7.60
CA LYS A 106 -0.01 4.71 -7.20
C LYS A 106 0.16 4.33 -5.72
N SER A 107 1.30 4.62 -5.09
CA SER A 107 1.51 4.36 -3.66
C SER A 107 1.04 5.48 -2.74
N VAL A 108 0.84 6.70 -3.23
CA VAL A 108 0.40 7.83 -2.39
C VAL A 108 -0.99 7.59 -1.80
N MET A 109 -1.95 7.10 -2.59
CA MET A 109 -3.31 6.86 -2.11
C MET A 109 -3.37 5.83 -0.96
N PRO A 110 -2.78 4.62 -1.08
CA PRO A 110 -2.78 3.67 0.03
C PRO A 110 -2.03 4.22 1.26
N MET A 111 -0.94 4.98 1.07
CA MET A 111 -0.26 5.63 2.21
C MET A 111 -1.17 6.62 2.95
N ILE A 112 -1.95 7.44 2.22
CA ILE A 112 -2.93 8.35 2.84
C ILE A 112 -3.99 7.55 3.61
N VAL A 113 -4.50 6.47 3.02
CA VAL A 113 -5.48 5.59 3.69
C VAL A 113 -4.89 4.93 4.94
N ALA A 114 -3.60 4.55 4.92
CA ALA A 114 -2.91 4.04 6.10
C ALA A 114 -2.89 5.06 7.24
N VAL A 115 -2.58 6.33 6.93
CA VAL A 115 -2.64 7.42 7.92
C VAL A 115 -4.07 7.61 8.44
N MET A 116 -5.07 7.58 7.55
CA MET A 116 -6.48 7.69 7.94
C MET A 116 -6.94 6.55 8.85
N LEU A 117 -6.43 5.33 8.68
CA LEU A 117 -6.74 4.19 9.55
C LEU A 117 -5.97 4.24 10.88
N PHE A 118 -4.77 4.82 10.89
CA PHE A 118 -3.96 4.99 12.09
C PHE A 118 -4.52 6.07 13.04
N LEU A 119 -5.03 7.17 12.49
CA LEU A 119 -5.49 8.32 13.29
C LEU A 119 -6.58 7.99 14.32
N PRO A 120 -7.66 7.25 14.00
CA PRO A 120 -8.68 6.85 14.97
C PRO A 120 -8.13 5.98 16.10
N MET A 121 -7.22 5.05 15.79
CA MET A 121 -6.54 4.22 16.77
C MET A 121 -5.68 5.06 17.72
N PHE A 122 -4.89 5.98 17.16
CA PHE A 122 -4.07 6.92 17.93
C PHE A 122 -4.93 7.83 18.82
N ALA A 123 -6.01 8.39 18.28
CA ALA A 123 -6.96 9.21 19.03
C ALA A 123 -7.62 8.42 20.18
N TYR A 124 -7.97 7.16 19.95
CA TYR A 124 -8.47 6.28 21.00
C TYR A 124 -7.43 6.06 22.11
N CYS A 125 -6.18 5.76 21.76
CA CYS A 125 -5.13 5.56 22.74
C CYS A 125 -4.87 6.81 23.59
N LEU A 126 -4.95 8.00 23.00
CA LEU A 126 -4.85 9.28 23.71
C LEU A 126 -6.06 9.53 24.62
N TRP A 127 -7.28 9.38 24.08
CA TRP A 127 -8.50 9.70 24.83
C TRP A 127 -8.80 8.69 25.94
N GLY A 128 -8.56 7.40 25.69
CA GLY A 128 -8.73 6.32 26.65
C GLY A 128 -7.65 6.27 27.74
N GLY A 129 -6.71 7.22 27.76
CA GLY A 129 -5.62 7.26 28.74
C GLY A 129 -4.60 6.13 28.62
N ALA A 130 -4.65 5.34 27.54
CA ALA A 130 -3.69 4.27 27.28
C ALA A 130 -2.31 4.84 26.92
N LEU A 131 -2.28 6.02 26.29
CA LEU A 131 -1.07 6.76 25.92
C LEU A 131 -1.08 8.14 26.60
N PRO A 132 -0.15 8.44 27.52
CA PRO A 132 -0.06 9.76 28.12
C PRO A 132 0.39 10.80 27.08
N LEU A 133 -0.07 12.05 27.23
CA LEU A 133 0.23 13.12 26.27
C LEU A 133 1.73 13.40 26.12
N SER A 134 2.51 13.17 27.19
CA SER A 134 3.97 13.27 27.19
C SER A 134 4.64 12.27 26.26
N GLU A 135 4.01 11.12 26.02
CA GLU A 135 4.52 10.05 25.15
C GLU A 135 3.91 10.07 23.75
N ALA A 136 2.96 10.97 23.48
CA ALA A 136 2.31 11.11 22.18
C ALA A 136 3.27 11.42 21.04
N PHE A 137 4.36 12.13 21.34
CA PHE A 137 5.43 12.49 20.41
C PHE A 137 6.73 11.73 20.68
N SER A 138 6.64 10.59 21.37
CA SER A 138 7.78 9.75 21.64
C SER A 138 8.25 9.02 20.37
N VAL A 139 9.49 8.54 20.38
CA VAL A 139 10.09 7.74 19.30
C VAL A 139 9.24 6.51 18.94
N PRO A 140 8.67 5.74 19.89
CA PRO A 140 7.76 4.62 19.60
C PRO A 140 6.52 5.00 18.76
N THR A 141 5.87 6.12 19.08
CA THR A 141 4.71 6.62 18.33
C THR A 141 5.08 7.07 16.92
N ALA A 142 6.19 7.79 16.77
CA ALA A 142 6.69 8.19 15.46
C ALA A 142 7.07 6.97 14.61
N TYR A 143 7.66 5.94 15.24
CA TYR A 143 7.96 4.67 14.61
C TYR A 143 6.69 3.94 14.16
N ALA A 144 5.66 3.83 15.01
CA ALA A 144 4.43 3.15 14.66
C ALA A 144 3.72 3.77 13.43
N LEU A 145 3.67 5.10 13.38
CA LEU A 145 3.15 5.84 12.22
C LEU A 145 4.04 5.62 10.98
N GLY A 146 5.36 5.74 11.15
CA GLY A 146 6.34 5.52 10.09
C GLY A 146 6.26 4.10 9.51
N ALA A 147 6.11 3.10 10.37
CA ALA A 147 5.94 1.70 10.00
C ALA A 147 4.65 1.49 9.20
N ALA A 148 3.51 2.04 9.66
CA ALA A 148 2.25 1.96 8.93
C ALA A 148 2.40 2.53 7.50
N VAL A 149 3.06 3.69 7.35
CA VAL A 149 3.24 4.35 6.06
C VAL A 149 4.26 3.65 5.16
N LEU A 150 5.44 3.31 5.68
CA LEU A 150 6.52 2.69 4.90
C LEU A 150 6.19 1.25 4.52
N LEU A 151 5.59 0.46 5.42
CA LEU A 151 5.14 -0.89 5.08
C LEU A 151 4.00 -0.87 4.08
N THR A 152 3.10 0.12 4.15
CA THR A 152 2.06 0.30 3.13
C THR A 152 2.69 0.55 1.77
N PHE A 153 3.70 1.41 1.72
CA PHE A 153 4.47 1.65 0.49
C PHE A 153 5.12 0.36 -0.03
N VAL A 154 5.82 -0.38 0.82
CA VAL A 154 6.47 -1.66 0.50
C VAL A 154 5.45 -2.65 -0.06
N ASN A 155 4.34 -2.87 0.64
CA ASN A 155 3.28 -3.78 0.23
C ASN A 155 2.68 -3.38 -1.12
N GLN A 156 2.49 -2.07 -1.34
CA GLN A 156 2.05 -1.57 -2.63
C GLN A 156 3.07 -1.86 -3.74
N GLN A 157 4.37 -1.66 -3.50
CA GLN A 157 5.40 -1.98 -4.49
C GLN A 157 5.48 -3.48 -4.78
N ILE A 158 5.28 -4.34 -3.77
CA ILE A 158 5.21 -5.79 -3.96
C ILE A 158 4.01 -6.12 -4.85
N LEU A 159 2.81 -5.61 -4.53
CA LEU A 159 1.60 -5.84 -5.32
C LEU A 159 1.73 -5.34 -6.77
N LEU A 160 2.35 -4.17 -6.98
CA LEU A 160 2.59 -3.62 -8.31
C LEU A 160 3.65 -4.44 -9.07
N ALA A 161 4.65 -4.99 -8.37
CA ALA A 161 5.64 -5.87 -8.98
C ALA A 161 5.03 -7.23 -9.35
N THR A 162 4.06 -7.74 -8.60
CA THR A 162 3.39 -9.02 -8.86
C THR A 162 2.15 -8.83 -9.73
N ARG A 163 2.25 -9.13 -11.02
CA ARG A 163 1.08 -9.08 -11.91
C ARG A 163 0.13 -10.22 -11.54
N ALA A 164 -1.11 -9.90 -11.18
CA ALA A 164 -2.15 -10.88 -10.98
C ALA A 164 -3.01 -10.96 -12.25
N ASN A 165 -2.97 -12.10 -12.93
CA ASN A 165 -3.81 -12.32 -14.12
C ASN A 165 -5.21 -12.83 -13.74
N THR A 166 -5.34 -13.39 -12.54
CA THR A 166 -6.60 -13.93 -12.00
C THR A 166 -6.85 -13.42 -10.60
N ALA A 167 -8.12 -13.42 -10.17
CA ALA A 167 -8.51 -13.05 -8.81
C ALA A 167 -7.77 -13.88 -7.75
N GLY A 168 -7.60 -15.19 -7.96
CA GLY A 168 -6.87 -16.07 -7.06
C GLY A 168 -5.38 -15.76 -6.98
N ALA A 169 -4.75 -15.39 -8.09
CA ALA A 169 -3.37 -14.88 -8.07
C ALA A 169 -3.28 -13.59 -7.25
N LEU A 170 -4.24 -12.67 -7.39
CA LEU A 170 -4.27 -11.44 -6.60
C LEU A 170 -4.40 -11.73 -5.10
N HIS A 171 -5.30 -12.63 -4.70
CA HIS A 171 -5.45 -13.05 -3.30
C HIS A 171 -4.17 -13.67 -2.74
N LEU A 172 -3.48 -14.50 -3.52
CA LEU A 172 -2.21 -15.09 -3.08
C LEU A 172 -1.11 -14.02 -2.93
N MET A 173 -1.03 -13.06 -3.85
CA MET A 173 -0.09 -11.94 -3.74
C MET A 173 -0.41 -11.02 -2.56
N VAL A 174 -1.69 -10.79 -2.29
CA VAL A 174 -2.14 -10.12 -1.07
C VAL A 174 -1.67 -10.89 0.17
N LEU A 175 -1.83 -12.22 0.22
CA LEU A 175 -1.34 -13.03 1.34
C LEU A 175 0.18 -12.89 1.53
N VAL A 176 0.96 -12.82 0.45
CA VAL A 176 2.42 -12.60 0.50
C VAL A 176 2.78 -11.28 1.17
N THR A 177 1.95 -10.23 1.06
CA THR A 177 2.17 -8.95 1.76
C THR A 177 2.04 -9.04 3.28
N LEU A 178 1.54 -10.15 3.85
CA LEU A 178 1.61 -10.39 5.30
C LEU A 178 3.03 -10.68 5.79
N ILE A 179 3.88 -11.28 4.95
CA ILE A 179 5.26 -11.63 5.30
C ILE A 179 6.04 -10.38 5.78
N PRO A 180 6.13 -9.27 5.02
CA PRO A 180 6.82 -8.08 5.50
C PRO A 180 6.13 -7.49 6.74
N VAL A 181 4.80 -7.50 6.84
CA VAL A 181 4.08 -6.99 8.01
C VAL A 181 4.50 -7.73 9.28
N PHE A 182 4.47 -9.07 9.28
CA PHE A 182 4.87 -9.87 10.44
C PHE A 182 6.38 -9.82 10.68
N ALA A 183 7.20 -9.86 9.63
CA ALA A 183 8.66 -9.78 9.76
C ALA A 183 9.08 -8.47 10.44
N PHE A 184 8.49 -7.33 10.04
CA PHE A 184 8.76 -6.06 10.68
C PHE A 184 8.14 -5.93 12.07
N MET A 185 7.01 -6.61 12.33
CA MET A 185 6.44 -6.75 13.67
C MET A 185 7.39 -7.48 14.63
N VAL A 186 8.05 -8.54 14.17
CA VAL A 186 9.05 -9.26 14.99
C VAL A 186 10.35 -8.46 15.09
N LEU A 187 10.78 -7.83 14.00
CA LEU A 187 12.04 -7.08 13.94
C LEU A 187 12.09 -5.96 14.98
N PHE A 188 10.98 -5.25 15.22
CA PHE A 188 10.97 -4.17 16.21
C PHE A 188 11.11 -4.67 17.65
N MET A 189 10.76 -5.93 17.93
CA MET A 189 10.93 -6.53 19.26
C MET A 189 12.40 -6.91 19.53
N VAL A 190 13.20 -7.08 18.47
CA VAL A 190 14.57 -7.61 18.56
C VAL A 190 15.62 -6.52 18.35
N VAL A 191 15.29 -5.47 17.59
CA VAL A 191 16.24 -4.47 17.09
C VAL A 191 15.84 -3.07 17.58
N PRO A 192 16.80 -2.18 17.92
CA PRO A 192 16.50 -0.81 18.29
C PRO A 192 15.75 -0.05 17.17
N TYR A 193 14.84 0.84 17.57
CA TYR A 193 13.89 1.52 16.69
C TYR A 193 14.52 2.20 15.46
N TRP A 194 15.68 2.83 15.64
CA TRP A 194 16.41 3.52 14.57
C TRP A 194 16.93 2.56 13.51
N ALA A 195 17.47 1.41 13.93
CA ALA A 195 17.96 0.40 13.01
C ALA A 195 16.81 -0.30 12.29
N ALA A 196 15.70 -0.58 12.99
CA ALA A 196 14.49 -1.11 12.35
C ALA A 196 13.92 -0.15 11.30
N LEU A 197 13.93 1.16 11.57
CA LEU A 197 13.51 2.19 10.62
C LEU A 197 14.45 2.28 9.40
N ALA A 198 15.76 2.22 9.62
CA ALA A 198 16.74 2.19 8.53
C ALA A 198 16.56 0.95 7.63
N ILE A 199 16.30 -0.22 8.21
CA ILE A 199 16.01 -1.45 7.47
C ILE A 199 14.71 -1.32 6.67
N MET A 200 13.65 -0.71 7.24
CA MET A 200 12.40 -0.44 6.51
C MET A 200 12.63 0.47 5.30
N LEU A 201 13.41 1.55 5.46
CA LEU A 201 13.74 2.45 4.36
C LEU A 201 14.54 1.76 3.27
N ALA A 202 15.55 0.96 3.64
CA ALA A 202 16.34 0.17 2.71
C ALA A 202 15.47 -0.84 1.95
N PHE A 203 14.58 -1.53 2.64
CA PHE A 203 13.65 -2.48 2.04
C PHE A 203 12.63 -1.79 1.12
N GLY A 204 12.12 -0.63 1.50
CA GLY A 204 11.25 0.20 0.65
C GLY A 204 11.94 0.66 -0.63
N ALA A 205 13.18 1.15 -0.53
CA ALA A 205 13.98 1.53 -1.69
C ALA A 205 14.24 0.33 -2.62
N LEU A 206 14.57 -0.83 -2.04
CA LEU A 206 14.76 -2.07 -2.79
C LEU A 206 13.47 -2.51 -3.51
N ALA A 207 12.33 -2.52 -2.81
CA ALA A 207 11.03 -2.88 -3.39
C ALA A 207 10.66 -1.94 -4.55
N ALA A 208 10.91 -0.64 -4.40
CA ALA A 208 10.70 0.33 -5.47
C ALA A 208 11.64 0.07 -6.67
N ALA A 209 12.93 -0.20 -6.43
CA ALA A 209 13.89 -0.51 -7.48
C ALA A 209 13.53 -1.79 -8.24
N VAL A 210 13.11 -2.84 -7.54
CA VAL A 210 12.64 -4.11 -8.12
C VAL A 210 11.37 -3.87 -8.94
N SER A 211 10.41 -3.10 -8.42
CA SER A 211 9.17 -2.76 -9.12
C SER A 211 9.44 -2.00 -10.42
N VAL A 212 10.31 -0.96 -10.38
CA VAL A 212 10.75 -0.22 -11.57
C VAL A 212 11.43 -1.14 -12.58
N THR A 213 12.35 -2.00 -12.11
CA THR A 213 13.11 -2.90 -12.99
C THR A 213 12.20 -3.93 -13.64
N ASN A 214 11.27 -4.53 -12.89
CA ASN A 214 10.29 -5.46 -13.41
C ASN A 214 9.37 -4.80 -14.44
N CYS A 215 8.90 -3.58 -14.16
CA CYS A 215 8.10 -2.81 -15.10
C CYS A 215 8.85 -2.54 -16.42
N ARG A 216 10.14 -2.17 -16.33
CA ARG A 216 10.99 -1.93 -17.52
C ARG A 216 11.26 -3.22 -18.31
N ARG A 217 11.63 -4.30 -17.62
CA ARG A 217 11.91 -5.61 -18.25
C ARG A 217 10.70 -6.21 -18.94
N ARG A 218 9.50 -6.00 -18.39
CA ARG A 218 8.23 -6.49 -18.96
C ARG A 218 7.77 -5.69 -20.18
N HIS A 219 8.28 -4.48 -20.33
CA HIS A 219 7.94 -3.60 -21.45
C HIS A 219 9.20 -3.13 -22.18
N PRO A 220 10.01 -4.04 -22.75
CA PRO A 220 11.34 -3.71 -23.24
C PRO A 220 11.36 -2.84 -24.51
N ASN A 221 10.25 -2.65 -25.22
CA ASN A 221 10.23 -1.94 -26.50
C ASN A 221 9.27 -0.75 -26.51
N THR A 222 9.81 0.47 -26.49
CA THR A 222 9.16 1.65 -27.10
C THR A 222 10.24 2.68 -27.45
N LEU A 223 11.09 2.34 -28.43
CA LEU A 223 11.80 3.30 -29.31
C LEU A 223 12.28 2.63 -30.63
N THR A 224 11.57 1.60 -31.11
CA THR A 224 11.81 0.97 -32.43
C THR A 224 10.50 0.78 -33.17
N SER A 225 9.89 1.90 -33.55
CA SER A 225 9.11 2.05 -34.80
C SER A 225 8.64 3.51 -34.93
N LEU A 226 9.62 4.40 -35.03
CA LEU A 226 9.51 5.59 -35.87
C LEU A 226 10.74 5.56 -36.78
N VAL A 227 10.92 4.44 -37.48
CA VAL A 227 11.55 4.51 -38.80
C VAL A 227 10.42 5.06 -39.68
N PRO A 228 10.54 6.29 -40.24
CA PRO A 228 9.74 6.62 -41.39
C PRO A 228 10.20 5.64 -42.46
N THR A 229 9.41 4.59 -42.73
CA THR A 229 9.43 3.97 -44.04
C THR A 229 8.93 5.04 -44.99
N GLY A 230 9.86 5.89 -45.44
CA GLY A 230 9.64 6.75 -46.58
C GLY A 230 9.16 5.88 -47.74
N PRO A 231 8.26 6.38 -48.58
CA PRO A 231 7.76 5.60 -49.70
C PRO A 231 8.95 5.16 -50.56
N THR A 232 9.09 3.86 -50.74
CA THR A 232 9.88 3.30 -51.83
C THR A 232 9.27 3.79 -53.13
N ALA A 233 9.82 4.89 -53.65
CA ALA A 233 9.61 5.31 -55.02
C ALA A 233 10.29 4.26 -55.91
N SER A 234 9.47 3.44 -56.55
CA SER A 234 9.85 2.68 -57.73
C SER A 234 10.15 3.66 -58.86
N ALA A 235 11.38 3.61 -59.37
CA ALA A 235 11.78 4.10 -60.68
C ALA A 235 12.44 2.95 -61.44
#